data_AF-A0A1S2MCT2-F1
#
_entry.id   AF-A0A1S2MCT2-F1
#
_cell.length_a   1.000
_cell.length_b   1.000
_cell.length_c   1.000
_cell.angle_alpha   90.00
_cell.angle_beta   90.00
_cell.angle_gamma   90.00
#
_symmetry.space_group_name_H-M   'P 1'
#
loop_
_entity.id
_entity.type
_entity.pdbx_description
1 polymer ?
#
loop_
_entity_poly.entity_id
_entity_poly.type
_entity_poly.pdbx_seq_one_letter_code
_entity_poly.pdbx_strand_id
1 'polypeptide(L)' 'MNKRKTKQEIGFIQGIAYAVTMIKQHGADAHDIITQSGIKPEDFIKYAEKSDLAYLQEIFNTTEK' A
#
# COMPACT_ATOMS: atom_id res chain seq x y z
N MET A 1 -16.88 -3.03 -16.56
CA MET A 1 -16.71 -4.33 -15.86
C MET A 1 -15.59 -4.18 -14.83
N ASN A 2 -15.91 -4.18 -13.53
CA ASN A 2 -14.88 -4.31 -12.50
C ASN A 2 -14.34 -5.74 -12.56
N LYS A 3 -13.18 -5.94 -13.21
CA LYS A 3 -12.48 -7.23 -13.12
C LYS A 3 -12.12 -7.46 -11.65
N ARG A 4 -12.62 -8.55 -11.10
CA ARG A 4 -12.23 -9.00 -9.75
C ARG A 4 -10.75 -9.38 -9.80
N LYS A 5 -9.93 -8.81 -8.91
CA LYS A 5 -8.52 -9.17 -8.79
C LYS A 5 -8.37 -10.65 -8.43
N THR A 6 -7.33 -11.25 -8.97
CA THR A 6 -6.86 -12.61 -8.69
C THR A 6 -6.22 -12.69 -7.30
N LYS A 7 -6.06 -13.91 -6.78
CA LYS A 7 -5.35 -14.14 -5.51
C LYS A 7 -3.90 -13.66 -5.55
N GLN A 8 -3.23 -13.79 -6.70
CA GLN A 8 -1.84 -13.33 -6.88
C GLN A 8 -1.76 -11.79 -6.82
N GLU A 9 -2.67 -11.08 -7.47
CA GLU A 9 -2.72 -9.61 -7.39
C GLU A 9 -3.00 -9.13 -5.97
N ILE A 10 -3.90 -9.79 -5.26
CA ILE A 10 -4.20 -9.48 -3.85
C ILE A 10 -2.96 -9.72 -2.98
N GLY A 11 -2.30 -10.88 -3.13
CA GLY A 11 -1.07 -11.20 -2.40
C GLY A 11 0.06 -10.22 -2.69
N PHE A 12 0.18 -9.75 -3.93
CA PHE A 12 1.15 -8.71 -4.29
C PHE A 12 0.85 -7.39 -3.57
N ILE A 13 -0.41 -6.94 -3.54
CA ILE A 13 -0.82 -5.72 -2.82
C ILE A 13 -0.49 -5.84 -1.32
N GLN A 14 -0.79 -6.98 -0.71
CA GLN A 14 -0.48 -7.25 0.69
C GLN A 14 1.03 -7.25 0.96
N GLY A 15 1.82 -7.83 0.06
CA GLY A 15 3.28 -7.81 0.16
C GLY A 15 3.87 -6.41 0.09
N ILE A 16 3.35 -5.56 -0.81
CA ILE A 16 3.77 -4.15 -0.91
C ILE A 16 3.36 -3.39 0.36
N ALA A 17 2.12 -3.56 0.84
CA ALA A 17 1.65 -2.92 2.07
C ALA A 17 2.56 -3.26 3.27
N TYR A 18 2.89 -4.54 3.44
CA TYR A 18 3.80 -5.00 4.49
C TYR A 18 5.20 -4.39 4.35
N ALA A 19 5.79 -4.41 3.15
CA ALA A 19 7.12 -3.87 2.91
C ALA A 19 7.19 -2.37 3.24
N VAL A 20 6.17 -1.61 2.85
CA VAL A 20 6.05 -0.18 3.16
C VAL A 20 5.99 0.05 4.66
N THR A 21 5.15 -0.69 5.37
CA THR A 21 5.04 -0.61 6.84
C THR A 21 6.39 -0.87 7.51
N MET A 22 7.10 -1.92 7.08
CA MET A 22 8.42 -2.26 7.63
C MET A 22 9.45 -1.16 7.41
N ILE A 23 9.54 -0.62 6.19
CA ILE A 23 10.48 0.46 5.86
C ILE A 23 10.20 1.70 6.71
N LYS A 24 8.92 2.05 6.88
CA LYS A 24 8.50 3.16 7.73
C LYS A 24 8.86 2.94 9.20
N GLN A 25 8.65 1.73 9.72
CA GLN A 25 9.02 1.37 11.10
C GLN A 25 10.53 1.51 11.35
N HIS A 26 11.34 1.33 10.32
CA HIS A 26 12.79 1.57 10.37
C HIS A 26 13.19 3.03 10.08
N GLY A 27 12.24 3.96 10.01
CA GLY A 27 12.49 5.39 9.83
C GLY A 27 12.88 5.79 8.41
N ALA A 28 12.70 4.90 7.44
CA ALA A 28 12.97 5.19 6.03
C ALA A 28 11.68 5.60 5.30
N ASP A 29 11.85 6.31 4.19
CA ASP A 29 10.74 6.68 3.31
C ASP A 29 10.41 5.53 2.35
N ALA A 30 9.12 5.23 2.23
CA ALA A 30 8.57 4.18 1.38
C ALA A 30 7.70 4.73 0.24
N HIS A 31 7.64 6.06 0.07
CA HIS A 31 6.82 6.73 -0.94
C HIS A 31 7.13 6.26 -2.37
N ASP A 32 8.41 6.06 -2.68
CA ASP A 32 8.85 5.59 -4.00
C ASP A 32 8.32 4.20 -4.32
N ILE A 33 8.23 3.31 -3.33
CA ILE A 33 7.74 1.95 -3.52
C ILE A 33 6.26 1.96 -3.85
N ILE A 34 5.46 2.76 -3.13
CA ILE A 34 4.03 2.92 -3.41
C ILE A 34 3.85 3.47 -4.83
N THR A 35 4.57 4.55 -5.17
CA THR A 35 4.45 5.23 -6.45
C THR A 35 4.85 4.31 -7.62
N GLN A 36 5.95 3.56 -7.48
CA GLN A 36 6.45 2.65 -8.52
C GLN A 36 5.64 1.34 -8.61
N SER A 37 4.92 0.95 -7.56
CA SER A 37 4.09 -0.26 -7.57
C SER A 37 2.93 -0.21 -8.57
N GLY A 38 2.49 1.01 -8.95
CA GLY A 38 1.32 1.21 -9.80
C GLY A 38 -0.01 0.79 -9.16
N ILE A 39 -0.01 0.47 -7.85
CA ILE A 39 -1.20 0.08 -7.11
C ILE A 39 -1.95 1.34 -6.70
N LYS A 40 -3.25 1.37 -6.95
CA LYS A 40 -4.08 2.50 -6.55
C LYS A 40 -4.31 2.50 -5.04
N PRO A 41 -4.46 3.67 -4.39
CA PRO A 41 -4.79 3.75 -2.97
C PRO A 41 -6.05 2.95 -2.57
N GLU A 42 -7.08 2.96 -3.43
CA GLU A 42 -8.33 2.19 -3.24
C GLU A 42 -8.10 0.67 -3.12
N ASP A 43 -7.09 0.14 -3.79
CA ASP A 43 -6.75 -1.28 -3.74
C ASP A 43 -6.02 -1.63 -2.43
N PHE A 44 -5.14 -0.75 -1.95
CA PHE A 44 -4.54 -0.90 -0.63
C PHE A 44 -5.59 -0.91 0.48
N ILE A 45 -6.52 0.07 0.46
CA ILE A 45 -7.61 0.17 1.44
C ILE A 45 -8.45 -1.10 1.50
N LYS A 46 -8.64 -1.76 0.35
CA LYS A 46 -9.51 -2.93 0.22
C LYS A 46 -8.82 -4.25 0.58
N TYR A 47 -7.52 -4.38 0.32
CA TYR A 47 -6.82 -5.67 0.35
C TYR A 47 -5.69 -5.76 1.38
N ALA A 48 -5.16 -4.64 1.87
CA ALA A 48 -4.13 -4.66 2.91
C ALA A 48 -4.71 -5.03 4.29
N GLU A 49 -3.85 -5.51 5.17
CA GLU A 49 -4.22 -5.78 6.56
C GLU A 49 -4.49 -4.46 7.31
N LYS A 50 -5.40 -4.49 8.28
CA LYS A 50 -5.79 -3.29 9.03
C LYS A 50 -4.62 -2.61 9.74
N SER A 51 -3.63 -3.39 10.16
CA SER A 51 -2.40 -2.90 10.79
C SER A 51 -1.54 -2.06 9.85
N ASP A 52 -1.55 -2.37 8.54
CA ASP A 52 -0.78 -1.65 7.52
C ASP A 52 -1.50 -0.39 7.03
N LEU A 53 -2.84 -0.39 7.10
CA LEU A 53 -3.66 0.74 6.63
C LEU A 53 -3.37 2.05 7.36
N ALA A 54 -3.08 2.01 8.66
CA ALA A 54 -2.77 3.22 9.43
C ALA A 54 -1.56 3.97 8.84
N TYR A 55 -0.51 3.24 8.47
CA TYR A 55 0.69 3.81 7.87
C TYR A 55 0.48 4.23 6.41
N LEU A 56 -0.26 3.44 5.65
CA LEU A 56 -0.58 3.78 4.26
C LEU A 56 -1.39 5.07 4.18
N GLN A 57 -2.31 5.31 5.12
CA GLN A 57 -3.05 6.57 5.21
C GLN A 57 -2.17 7.78 5.51
N GLU A 58 -1.15 7.65 6.37
CA GLU A 58 -0.19 8.74 6.59
C GLU A 58 0.54 9.13 5.31
N ILE A 59 0.96 8.13 4.52
CA ILE A 59 1.68 8.37 3.25
C ILE A 59 0.74 9.05 2.24
N PHE A 60 -0.47 8.54 2.07
CA PHE A 60 -1.45 9.12 1.13
C PHE A 60 -1.84 10.55 1.49
N ASN A 61 -1.98 10.88 2.78
CA ASN A 61 -2.32 12.23 3.23
C ASN A 61 -1.14 13.22 3.12
N THR A 62 0.10 12.73 3.02
CA THR A 62 1.29 13.57 2.88
C THR A 62 1.48 14.04 1.43
N THR A 63 0.95 13.31 0.45
CA THR A 63 1.07 13.62 -0.99
C THR A 63 0.12 14.74 -1.45
N GLU A 64 -0.83 15.20 -0.63
CA GLU A 64 -1.77 16.29 -0.95
C GLU A 64 -1.29 17.69 -0.47
N LYS A 65 0.00 17.87 -0.14
CA LYS A 65 0.57 19.17 0.26
C LYS A 65 1.64 19.70 -0.69
#